data_AF-A0A7D5RJJ7-F1
#
_entry.id   AF-A0A7D5RJJ7-F1
#
_cell.length_a   1.000
_cell.length_b   1.000
_cell.length_c   1.000
_cell.angle_alpha   90.00
_cell.angle_beta   90.00
_cell.angle_gamma   90.00
#
_symmetry.space_group_name_H-M   'P 1'
#
loop_
_entity.id
_entity.type
_entity.pdbx_description
1 polymer ?
#
loop_
_entity_poly.entity_id
_entity_poly.type
_entity_poly.pdbx_seq_one_letter_code
_entity_poly.pdbx_strand_id
1 'polypeptide(L)'
;MRWKISVNEQGRLSFIHVYHAVFLFCSCEHDEEDILSNANHLFVKDNFWLTVFQSLWDDVAYHININLGAEVDSVTRKRMVEIKNAPIIKSFKAYHSLPDSIRMIIDHADTVDKRLVDEIAEVSFRIDSLEIRKIKFLDKVGMESKREALSGPL
;
A
#
# COMPACT_ATOMS: atom_id res chain seq x y z
N MET A 1 30.22 -35.45 -33.99
CA MET A 1 30.28 -36.20 -35.27
C MET A 1 29.11 -35.76 -36.14
N ARG A 2 29.41 -35.37 -37.40
CA ARG A 2 28.52 -35.09 -38.55
C ARG A 2 27.00 -34.98 -38.34
N TRP A 3 26.48 -33.79 -38.62
CA TRP A 3 25.06 -33.53 -38.87
C TRP A 3 24.59 -34.17 -40.18
N LYS A 4 23.48 -34.91 -40.14
CA LYS A 4 22.76 -35.34 -41.34
C LYS A 4 21.55 -34.43 -41.52
N ILE A 5 21.63 -33.56 -42.51
CA ILE A 5 20.50 -32.78 -43.00
C ILE A 5 19.73 -33.69 -43.97
N SER A 6 18.45 -33.92 -43.70
CA SER A 6 17.53 -34.54 -44.66
C SER A 6 16.65 -33.45 -45.25
N VAL A 7 16.69 -33.32 -46.58
CA VAL A 7 15.90 -32.37 -47.36
C VAL A 7 14.77 -33.15 -48.03
N ASN A 8 13.53 -32.70 -47.86
CA ASN A 8 12.38 -33.13 -48.66
C ASN A 8 12.16 -32.14 -49.82
N GLU A 9 11.70 -32.65 -50.96
CA GLU A 9 11.75 -32.14 -52.34
C GLU A 9 10.97 -30.85 -52.64
N GLN A 10 10.47 -30.11 -51.65
CA GLN A 10 9.65 -28.91 -51.90
C GLN A 10 10.10 -27.63 -51.21
N GLY A 11 11.31 -27.59 -50.64
CA GLY A 11 12.02 -26.33 -50.38
C GLY A 11 11.26 -25.28 -49.55
N ARG A 12 10.32 -25.69 -48.68
CA ARG A 12 9.67 -24.79 -47.72
C ARG A 12 10.12 -25.14 -46.31
N LEU A 13 10.85 -24.19 -45.72
CA LEU A 13 11.15 -24.14 -44.29
C LEU A 13 9.82 -24.01 -43.52
N SER A 14 9.43 -25.07 -42.82
CA SER A 14 8.30 -25.04 -41.89
C SER A 14 8.69 -24.21 -40.66
N PHE A 15 8.28 -22.94 -40.68
CA PHE A 15 8.39 -21.97 -39.59
C PHE A 15 7.33 -22.27 -38.52
N ILE A 16 7.57 -23.25 -37.66
CA ILE A 16 6.78 -23.42 -36.42
C ILE A 16 7.76 -23.85 -35.34
N HIS A 17 7.64 -23.23 -34.15
CA HIS A 17 8.39 -23.43 -32.87
C HIS A 17 9.22 -22.24 -32.37
N VAL A 18 8.73 -21.00 -32.53
CA VAL A 18 9.20 -19.84 -31.72
C VAL A 18 8.04 -19.04 -31.11
N TYR A 19 6.88 -19.68 -30.90
CA TYR A 19 5.73 -19.00 -30.26
C TYR A 19 5.46 -19.41 -28.80
N HIS A 20 6.12 -20.44 -28.27
CA HIS A 20 5.92 -20.82 -26.86
C HIS A 20 6.97 -20.25 -25.89
N ALA A 21 8.17 -19.91 -26.37
CA ALA A 21 9.18 -19.27 -25.53
C ALA A 21 8.89 -17.78 -25.29
N VAL A 22 8.42 -17.06 -26.31
CA VAL A 22 8.18 -15.60 -26.22
C VAL A 22 6.97 -15.24 -25.35
N PHE A 23 5.93 -16.09 -25.33
CA PHE A 23 4.74 -15.85 -24.49
C PHE A 23 5.01 -16.01 -22.98
N LEU A 24 6.00 -16.82 -22.58
CA LEU A 24 6.37 -17.01 -21.18
C LEU A 24 7.22 -15.85 -20.64
N PHE A 25 8.18 -15.34 -21.44
CA PHE A 25 8.96 -14.15 -21.07
C PHE A 25 8.10 -12.87 -21.02
N CYS A 26 7.21 -12.64 -21.98
CA CYS A 26 6.31 -11.48 -21.95
C CYS A 26 5.29 -11.52 -20.80
N SER A 27 4.81 -12.70 -20.39
CA SER A 27 3.90 -12.80 -19.25
C SER A 27 4.59 -12.43 -17.94
N CYS A 28 5.86 -12.83 -17.75
CA CYS A 28 6.59 -12.50 -16.53
C CYS A 28 7.00 -11.02 -16.48
N GLU A 29 7.39 -10.41 -17.60
CA GLU A 29 7.66 -8.96 -17.67
C GLU A 29 6.40 -8.14 -17.39
N HIS A 30 5.25 -8.54 -17.94
CA HIS A 30 3.97 -7.86 -17.69
C HIS A 30 3.49 -8.03 -16.24
N ASP A 31 3.62 -9.24 -15.67
CA ASP A 31 3.28 -9.50 -14.27
C ASP A 31 4.21 -8.72 -13.32
N GLU A 32 5.50 -8.56 -13.65
CA GLU A 32 6.46 -7.77 -12.88
C GLU A 32 6.14 -6.27 -12.92
N GLU A 33 5.90 -5.71 -14.10
CA GLU A 33 5.53 -4.29 -14.26
C GLU A 33 4.22 -3.97 -13.53
N ASP A 34 3.21 -4.85 -13.58
CA ASP A 34 1.96 -4.69 -12.83
C ASP A 34 2.19 -4.72 -11.32
N ILE A 35 3.00 -5.65 -10.81
CA ILE A 35 3.32 -5.75 -9.38
C ILE A 35 4.06 -4.49 -8.90
N LEU A 36 5.06 -4.02 -9.65
CA LEU A 36 5.84 -2.83 -9.31
C LEU A 36 5.01 -1.54 -9.36
N SER A 37 4.19 -1.39 -10.40
CA SER A 37 3.29 -0.24 -10.55
C SER A 37 2.26 -0.18 -9.42
N ASN A 38 1.64 -1.32 -9.08
CA ASN A 38 0.69 -1.42 -7.97
C ASN A 38 1.36 -1.15 -6.62
N ALA A 39 2.58 -1.65 -6.40
CA ALA A 39 3.34 -1.39 -5.17
C ALA A 39 3.58 0.11 -4.97
N ASN A 40 4.08 0.77 -6.02
CA ASN A 40 4.41 2.19 -5.95
C ASN A 40 3.15 3.05 -5.71
N HIS A 41 2.06 2.75 -6.42
CA HIS A 41 0.78 3.45 -6.23
C HIS A 41 0.24 3.28 -4.80
N LEU A 42 0.26 2.05 -4.25
CA LEU A 42 -0.23 1.78 -2.89
C LEU A 42 0.65 2.46 -1.83
N PHE A 43 1.97 2.43 -1.99
CA PHE A 43 2.89 3.11 -1.07
C PHE A 43 2.66 4.63 -1.04
N VAL A 44 2.45 5.26 -2.19
CA VAL A 44 2.11 6.69 -2.24
C VAL A 44 0.77 6.96 -1.57
N LYS A 45 -0.25 6.13 -1.82
CA LYS A 45 -1.58 6.28 -1.21
C LYS A 45 -1.53 6.14 0.32
N ASP A 46 -0.75 5.19 0.83
CA ASP A 46 -0.56 4.97 2.28
C ASP A 46 0.09 6.19 2.96
N ASN A 47 1.23 6.66 2.43
CA ASN A 47 1.92 7.84 2.96
C ASN A 47 1.06 9.11 2.92
N PHE A 48 0.24 9.26 1.86
CA PHE A 48 -0.70 10.38 1.75
C PHE A 48 -1.70 10.35 2.91
N TRP A 49 -2.33 9.21 3.18
CA TRP A 49 -3.32 9.09 4.25
C TRP A 49 -2.73 9.31 5.64
N LEU A 50 -1.52 8.81 5.90
CA LEU A 50 -0.81 9.07 7.16
C LEU A 50 -0.52 10.57 7.35
N THR A 51 -0.17 11.27 6.27
CA THR A 51 0.06 12.72 6.29
C THR A 51 -1.24 13.48 6.58
N VAL A 52 -2.35 13.09 5.95
CA VAL A 52 -3.66 13.68 6.19
C VAL A 52 -4.12 13.46 7.63
N PHE A 53 -3.96 12.24 8.15
CA PHE A 53 -4.26 11.91 9.55
C PHE A 53 -3.44 12.78 10.51
N GLN A 54 -2.14 12.92 10.27
CA GLN A 54 -1.26 13.75 11.09
C GLN A 54 -1.71 15.22 11.07
N SER A 55 -1.93 15.78 9.89
CA SER A 55 -2.36 17.17 9.73
C SER A 55 -3.70 17.46 10.39
N LEU A 56 -4.65 16.53 10.32
CA LEU A 56 -5.97 16.68 10.95
C LEU A 56 -5.83 16.82 12.46
N TRP A 57 -5.05 15.94 13.09
CA TRP A 57 -4.89 15.94 14.54
C TRP A 57 -3.97 17.05 15.04
N ASP A 58 -3.01 17.52 14.23
CA ASP A 58 -2.20 18.70 14.57
C ASP A 58 -3.04 19.99 14.60
N ASP A 59 -4.03 20.13 13.71
CA ASP A 59 -4.97 21.24 13.71
C ASP A 59 -5.86 21.22 14.97
N VAL A 60 -6.40 20.06 15.33
CA VAL A 60 -7.15 19.86 16.59
C VAL A 60 -6.29 20.22 17.80
N ALA A 61 -5.05 19.72 17.85
CA ALA A 61 -4.11 19.97 18.93
C ALA A 61 -3.80 21.46 19.08
N TYR A 62 -3.59 22.16 17.96
CA TYR A 62 -3.42 23.62 17.93
C TYR A 62 -4.62 24.35 18.54
N HIS A 63 -5.82 24.03 18.06
CA HIS A 63 -7.05 24.68 18.50
C HIS A 63 -7.37 24.39 19.98
N ILE A 64 -7.12 23.18 20.46
CA ILE A 64 -7.23 22.84 21.89
C ILE A 64 -6.23 23.68 22.70
N ASN A 65 -4.96 23.72 22.28
CA ASN A 65 -3.91 24.37 23.07
C ASN A 65 -4.15 25.87 23.29
N ILE A 66 -4.60 26.60 22.26
CA ILE A 66 -4.84 28.04 22.37
C ILE A 66 -6.18 28.40 23.04
N ASN A 67 -7.14 27.47 23.10
CA ASN A 67 -8.47 27.72 23.68
C ASN A 67 -8.69 27.09 25.06
N LEU A 68 -7.80 26.20 25.52
CA LEU A 68 -7.83 25.72 26.89
C LEU A 68 -7.44 26.85 27.85
N GLY A 69 -8.32 27.16 28.80
CA GLY A 69 -8.10 28.19 29.81
C GLY A 69 -6.89 27.90 30.72
N ALA A 70 -6.29 28.97 31.27
CA ALA A 70 -5.07 28.90 32.08
C ALA A 70 -5.25 28.11 33.39
N GLU A 71 -6.48 27.88 33.82
CA GLU A 71 -6.87 27.08 34.98
C GLU A 71 -6.66 25.57 34.80
N VAL A 72 -6.51 25.10 33.55
CA VAL A 72 -6.26 23.68 33.25
C VAL A 72 -4.80 23.36 33.52
N ASP A 73 -4.57 22.34 34.36
CA ASP A 73 -3.22 21.93 34.74
C ASP A 73 -2.40 21.46 33.53
N SER A 74 -1.08 21.61 33.63
CA SER A 74 -0.15 21.35 32.53
C SER A 74 -0.17 19.90 32.05
N VAL A 75 -0.45 18.93 32.93
CA VAL A 75 -0.50 17.51 32.60
C VAL A 75 -1.76 17.21 31.78
N THR A 76 -2.91 17.68 32.23
CA THR A 76 -4.18 17.55 31.51
C THR A 76 -4.11 18.23 30.15
N ARG A 77 -3.59 19.46 30.09
CA ARG A 77 -3.39 20.18 28.82
C ARG A 77 -2.53 19.38 27.86
N LYS A 78 -1.35 18.94 28.31
CA LYS A 78 -0.44 18.16 27.48
C LYS A 78 -1.11 16.89 26.94
N ARG A 79 -1.83 16.16 27.80
CA ARG A 79 -2.56 14.96 27.37
C ARG A 79 -3.62 15.25 26.32
N MET A 80 -4.45 16.27 26.52
CA MET A 80 -5.50 16.62 25.55
C MET A 80 -4.94 17.03 24.19
N VAL A 81 -3.75 17.64 24.16
CA VAL A 81 -3.06 18.05 22.92
C VAL A 81 -2.40 16.85 22.22
N GLU A 82 -1.89 15.87 22.96
CA GLU A 82 -1.20 14.70 22.39
C GLU A 82 -2.15 13.58 21.93
N ILE A 83 -3.38 13.55 22.45
CA ILE A 83 -4.35 12.49 22.15
C ILE A 83 -4.99 12.72 20.79
N LYS A 84 -4.82 11.75 19.89
CA LYS A 84 -5.42 11.73 18.55
C LYS A 84 -6.69 10.88 18.52
N ASN A 85 -7.58 11.14 19.47
CA ASN A 85 -8.80 10.35 19.64
C ASN A 85 -9.88 11.20 20.31
N ALA A 86 -10.92 11.53 19.55
CA ALA A 86 -11.98 12.43 20.01
C ALA A 86 -12.75 11.88 21.21
N PRO A 87 -13.18 10.59 21.26
CA PRO A 87 -13.80 10.04 22.47
C PRO A 87 -12.98 10.21 23.74
N ILE A 88 -11.66 9.99 23.67
CA ILE A 88 -10.78 10.19 24.82
C ILE A 88 -10.67 11.69 25.16
N ILE A 89 -10.52 12.58 24.19
CA ILE A 89 -10.54 14.04 24.42
C ILE A 89 -11.84 14.47 25.12
N LYS A 90 -13.00 13.97 24.68
CA LYS A 90 -14.32 14.27 25.25
C LYS A 90 -14.49 13.79 26.69
N SER A 91 -13.68 12.83 27.14
CA SER A 91 -13.72 12.32 28.52
C SER A 91 -13.08 13.27 29.54
N PHE A 92 -12.26 14.23 29.10
CA PHE A 92 -11.65 15.22 29.98
C PHE A 92 -12.67 16.25 30.44
N LYS A 93 -12.67 16.59 31.73
CA LYS A 93 -13.52 17.66 32.28
C LYS A 93 -13.30 19.01 31.56
N ALA A 94 -12.05 19.29 31.19
CA ALA A 94 -11.65 20.51 30.46
C ALA A 94 -12.20 20.59 29.03
N TYR A 95 -12.70 19.48 28.44
CA TYR A 95 -13.39 19.55 27.15
C TYR A 95 -14.66 20.41 27.22
N HIS A 96 -15.37 20.37 28.34
CA HIS A 96 -16.61 21.13 28.50
C HIS A 96 -16.38 22.64 28.65
N SER A 97 -15.17 23.09 28.99
CA SER A 97 -14.82 24.51 29.01
C SER A 97 -14.37 25.06 27.65
N LEU A 98 -14.14 24.20 26.66
CA LEU A 98 -13.82 24.65 25.31
C LEU A 98 -15.01 25.38 24.65
N PRO A 99 -14.76 26.37 23.78
CA PRO A 99 -15.81 26.97 22.97
C PRO A 99 -16.50 25.94 22.07
N ASP A 100 -17.77 26.16 21.74
CA ASP A 100 -18.55 25.29 20.85
C ASP A 100 -17.88 25.09 19.49
N SER A 101 -17.27 26.14 18.94
CA SER A 101 -16.52 26.05 17.68
C SER A 101 -15.39 25.01 17.73
N ILE A 102 -14.69 24.90 18.86
CA ILE A 102 -13.59 23.94 19.03
C ILE A 102 -14.14 22.53 19.23
N ARG A 103 -15.26 22.39 19.95
CA ARG A 103 -15.95 21.10 20.07
C ARG A 103 -16.41 20.58 18.71
N MET A 104 -16.93 21.47 17.85
CA MET A 104 -17.29 21.12 16.47
C MET A 104 -16.08 20.69 15.63
N ILE A 105 -14.92 21.32 15.81
CA ILE A 105 -13.67 20.88 15.15
C ILE A 105 -13.29 19.46 15.58
N ILE A 106 -13.38 19.16 16.89
CA ILE A 106 -13.10 17.82 17.43
C ILE A 106 -14.10 16.78 16.88
N ASP A 107 -15.39 17.12 16.77
CA ASP A 107 -16.42 16.25 16.21
C ASP A 107 -16.23 16.01 14.71
N HIS A 108 -15.82 17.05 13.98
CA HIS A 108 -15.47 16.94 12.57
C HIS A 108 -14.26 16.02 12.38
N ALA A 109 -13.21 16.22 13.17
CA ALA A 109 -12.03 15.37 13.16
C ALA A 109 -12.38 13.91 13.46
N ASP A 110 -13.24 13.62 14.45
CA ASP A 110 -13.73 12.26 14.74
C ASP A 110 -14.41 11.61 13.52
N THR A 111 -15.17 12.40 12.75
CA THR A 111 -15.87 11.91 11.56
C THR A 111 -14.92 11.61 10.41
N VAL A 112 -13.92 12.49 10.20
CA VAL A 112 -12.91 12.32 9.17
C VAL A 112 -11.98 11.16 9.53
N ASP A 113 -11.54 11.07 10.78
CA ASP A 113 -10.66 10.02 11.32
C ASP A 113 -11.23 8.63 11.07
N LYS A 114 -12.52 8.42 11.37
CA LYS A 114 -13.21 7.15 11.09
C LYS A 114 -13.16 6.76 9.62
N ARG A 115 -13.35 7.71 8.71
CA ARG A 115 -13.25 7.45 7.26
C ARG A 115 -11.83 7.16 6.82
N LEU A 116 -10.84 7.85 7.41
CA LEU A 116 -9.43 7.60 7.13
C LEU A 116 -9.01 6.20 7.57
N VAL A 117 -9.52 5.71 8.71
CA VAL A 117 -9.27 4.33 9.17
C VAL A 117 -9.76 3.31 8.14
N ASP A 118 -10.95 3.52 7.55
CA ASP A 118 -11.48 2.63 6.52
C ASP A 118 -10.59 2.62 5.25
N GLU A 119 -10.15 3.80 4.79
CA GLU A 119 -9.25 3.93 3.63
C GLU A 119 -7.87 3.31 3.87
N ILE A 120 -7.29 3.50 5.05
CA ILE A 120 -6.01 2.92 5.44
C ILE A 120 -6.13 1.39 5.52
N ALA A 121 -7.24 0.88 6.05
CA ALA A 121 -7.50 -0.55 6.11
C ALA A 121 -7.63 -1.17 4.71
N GLU A 122 -8.31 -0.50 3.77
CA GLU A 122 -8.40 -0.93 2.37
C GLU A 122 -7.01 -0.97 1.71
N VAL A 123 -6.21 0.08 1.87
CA VAL A 123 -4.85 0.15 1.32
C VAL A 123 -3.98 -0.95 1.91
N SER A 124 -4.05 -1.16 3.23
CA SER A 124 -3.33 -2.23 3.93
C SER A 124 -3.69 -3.61 3.39
N PHE A 125 -4.99 -3.90 3.21
CA PHE A 125 -5.45 -5.17 2.62
C PHE A 125 -4.91 -5.37 1.19
N ARG A 126 -4.86 -4.29 0.39
CA ARG A 126 -4.30 -4.35 -0.97
C ARG A 126 -2.79 -4.60 -0.97
N ILE A 127 -2.07 -4.05 0.01
CA ILE A 127 -0.63 -4.30 0.22
C ILE A 127 -0.42 -5.78 0.57
N ASP A 128 -1.17 -6.35 1.51
CA ASP A 128 -1.09 -7.77 1.87
C ASP A 128 -1.36 -8.68 0.67
N SER A 129 -2.38 -8.34 -0.12
CA SER A 129 -2.71 -9.05 -1.36
C SER A 129 -1.58 -8.99 -2.39
N LEU A 130 -0.90 -7.84 -2.50
CA LEU A 130 0.24 -7.67 -3.37
C LEU A 130 1.45 -8.47 -2.90
N GLU A 131 1.67 -8.57 -1.59
CA GLU A 131 2.74 -9.38 -1.02
C GLU A 131 2.56 -10.88 -1.34
N ILE A 132 1.33 -11.39 -1.25
CA ILE A 132 1.01 -12.75 -1.67
C ILE A 132 1.26 -12.94 -3.17
N ARG A 133 0.87 -11.97 -4.01
CA ARG A 133 1.12 -12.02 -5.47
C ARG A 133 2.62 -12.03 -5.79
N LYS A 134 3.40 -11.19 -5.11
CA LYS A 134 4.88 -11.15 -5.20
C LYS A 134 5.49 -12.51 -4.87
N ILE A 135 5.08 -13.15 -3.77
CA ILE A 135 5.59 -14.47 -3.38
C ILE A 135 5.28 -15.51 -4.46
N LYS A 136 4.04 -15.56 -4.96
CA LYS A 136 3.65 -16.48 -6.05
C LYS A 136 4.44 -16.25 -7.33
N PHE A 137 4.70 -14.99 -7.67
CA PHE A 137 5.54 -14.64 -8.81
C PHE A 137 6.97 -15.14 -8.63
N LEU A 138 7.59 -14.88 -7.47
CA LEU A 138 8.94 -15.38 -7.16
C LEU A 138 9.03 -16.91 -7.18
N ASP A 139 8.00 -17.60 -6.67
CA ASP A 139 7.92 -19.07 -6.75
C ASP A 139 7.86 -19.56 -8.19
N LYS A 140 7.08 -18.90 -9.06
CA LYS A 140 6.98 -19.22 -10.49
C LYS A 140 8.32 -19.04 -11.18
N VAL A 141 8.97 -17.88 -11.03
CA VAL A 141 10.28 -17.59 -11.62
C VAL A 141 11.35 -18.56 -11.09
N GLY A 142 11.34 -18.86 -9.79
CA GLY A 142 12.26 -19.81 -9.17
C GLY A 142 12.08 -21.26 -9.63
N MET A 143 10.85 -21.67 -9.94
CA MET A 143 10.56 -22.99 -10.53
C MET A 143 10.97 -23.06 -12.01
N GLU A 144 10.79 -21.98 -12.76
CA GLU A 144 11.20 -21.86 -14.17
C GLU A 144 12.72 -21.95 -14.31
N SER A 145 13.47 -21.20 -13.50
CA SER A 145 14.94 -21.27 -13.46
C SER A 145 15.48 -22.69 -13.20
N LYS A 146 14.82 -23.44 -12.30
CA LYS A 146 15.19 -24.85 -12.02
C LYS A 146 14.90 -25.79 -13.19
N ARG A 147 13.82 -25.56 -13.96
CA ARG A 147 13.49 -26.36 -15.16
C ARG A 147 14.47 -26.10 -16.29
N GLU A 148 14.88 -24.86 -16.51
CA GLU A 148 15.89 -24.49 -17.50
C GLU A 148 17.26 -25.09 -17.16
N ALA A 149 17.64 -25.10 -15.88
CA ALA A 149 18.87 -25.75 -15.42
C ALA A 149 18.89 -27.29 -15.62
N LEU A 150 17.72 -27.94 -15.56
CA LEU A 150 17.57 -29.39 -15.74
C LEU A 150 17.39 -29.82 -17.21
N SER A 151 17.17 -28.86 -18.12
CA SER A 151 17.01 -29.11 -19.57
C SER A 151 18.25 -28.70 -20.39
N GLY A 152 19.40 -28.54 -19.72
CA GLY A 152 20.71 -28.32 -20.36
C GLY A 152 21.06 -29.40 -21.40
N PRO A 153 21.86 -29.06 -22.42
CA PRO A 153 21.88 -29.75 -23.71
C PRO A 153 22.41 -31.19 -23.62
N LEU A 154 21.64 -32.14 -24.17
CA LEU A 154 22.07 -33.49 -24.53
C LEU A 154 22.89 -33.50 -25.82
#